data_AF-A0A099ZYA4-F1
#
_entry.id   AF-A0A099ZYA4-F1
#
_cell.length_a   1.000
_cell.length_b   1.000
_cell.length_c   1.000
_cell.angle_alpha   90.00
_cell.angle_beta   90.00
_cell.angle_gamma   90.00
#
_symmetry.space_group_name_H-M   'P 1'
#
loop_
_entity.id
_entity.type
_entity.pdbx_description
1 polymer ?
#
loop_
_entity_poly.entity_id
_entity_poly.type
_entity_poly.pdbx_seq_one_letter_code
_entity_poly.pdbx_strand_id
1 'polypeptide(L)'
;LAECNVAILGCRGAGKSALTVKFLTKRFISEYDPNLEDTYSSEELVDQQPVLLKVMDTADQDGPGNCERYLHWASAFLVVYSINDRKSFEGCQRYLEVLALHARGCQRRCPVLLLGNKLDMEQYRQVPAAEGMSLASRFGCLFYEVSACQDFAGVQHVFHEAVREVRRQAERSLPVRPLFITEERSCLPVATPVTLPTHHGLASCTFNTLSTVNYKEIPSVAQAKLVTVKSSRAQSKRKAPTLTLLKGFKIF
;
A
#
# COMPACT_ATOMS: atom_id res chain seq x y z
N LEU A 1 0.60 10.48 -11.62
CA LEU A 1 0.47 9.01 -11.50
C LEU A 1 -0.66 8.70 -10.52
N ALA A 2 -1.40 7.61 -10.72
CA ALA A 2 -2.33 7.17 -9.68
C ALA A 2 -1.51 6.82 -8.42
N GLU A 3 -1.91 7.32 -7.26
CA GLU A 3 -1.25 7.01 -5.99
C GLU A 3 -1.82 5.71 -5.41
N CYS A 4 -0.94 4.82 -4.98
CA CYS A 4 -1.32 3.59 -4.26
C CYS A 4 -0.49 3.50 -2.98
N ASN A 5 -1.17 3.50 -1.83
CA ASN A 5 -0.53 3.44 -0.53
C ASN A 5 -0.58 2.01 0.01
N VAL A 6 0.57 1.41 0.30
CA VAL A 6 0.70 0.05 0.79
C VAL A 6 1.34 0.08 2.16
N ALA A 7 0.65 -0.44 3.18
CA ALA A 7 1.22 -0.62 4.51
C ALA A 7 1.66 -2.05 4.73
N ILE A 8 2.90 -2.24 5.21
CA ILE A 8 3.44 -3.55 5.55
C ILE A 8 3.35 -3.74 7.06
N LEU A 9 2.59 -4.75 7.48
CA LEU A 9 2.28 -5.07 8.87
C LEU A 9 2.84 -6.43 9.25
N GLY A 10 3.00 -6.67 10.56
CA GLY A 10 3.48 -7.95 11.08
C GLY A 10 4.52 -7.78 12.18
N CYS A 11 4.84 -8.88 12.84
CA CYS A 11 5.75 -8.87 13.99
C CYS A 11 7.15 -8.36 13.64
N ARG A 12 7.84 -7.85 14.64
CA ARG A 12 9.28 -7.59 14.57
C ARG A 12 10.01 -8.88 14.18
N GLY A 13 10.96 -8.79 13.26
CA GLY A 13 11.73 -9.95 12.77
C GLY A 13 11.05 -10.76 11.65
N ALA A 14 9.81 -10.45 11.26
CA ALA A 14 9.14 -11.10 10.12
C ALA A 14 9.79 -10.78 8.75
N GLY A 15 10.59 -9.71 8.68
CA GLY A 15 11.32 -9.30 7.47
C GLY A 15 10.60 -8.27 6.60
N LYS A 16 9.78 -7.40 7.21
CA LYS A 16 9.06 -6.30 6.55
C LYS A 16 10.02 -5.35 5.81
N SER A 17 11.00 -4.80 6.54
CA SER A 17 12.04 -3.93 5.98
C SER A 17 12.87 -4.61 4.90
N ALA A 18 13.13 -5.91 5.04
CA ALA A 18 13.84 -6.68 4.03
C ALA A 18 13.06 -6.76 2.71
N LEU A 19 11.74 -6.99 2.77
CA LEU A 19 10.87 -6.98 1.61
C LEU A 19 10.78 -5.58 0.99
N THR A 20 10.61 -4.53 1.81
CA THR A 20 10.59 -3.13 1.35
C THR A 20 11.87 -2.77 0.59
N VAL A 21 13.04 -3.05 1.16
CA VAL A 21 14.32 -2.74 0.53
C VAL A 21 14.55 -3.60 -0.71
N LYS A 22 14.20 -4.89 -0.67
CA LYS A 22 14.29 -5.77 -1.83
C LYS A 22 13.42 -5.24 -2.98
N PHE A 23 12.22 -4.76 -2.67
CA PHE A 23 11.33 -4.17 -3.64
C PHE A 23 11.93 -2.90 -4.27
N LEU A 24 12.37 -1.95 -3.44
CA LEU A 24 12.83 -0.63 -3.91
C LEU A 24 14.21 -0.66 -4.58
N THR A 25 15.08 -1.58 -4.18
CA THR A 25 16.50 -1.56 -4.55
C THR A 25 16.96 -2.79 -5.32
N LYS A 26 16.11 -3.82 -5.40
CA LYS A 26 16.42 -5.14 -5.98
C LYS A 26 17.52 -5.90 -5.23
N ARG A 27 17.99 -5.37 -4.10
CA ARG A 27 19.06 -5.94 -3.26
C ARG A 27 18.50 -6.48 -1.95
N PHE A 28 19.16 -7.48 -1.41
CA PHE A 28 18.92 -7.93 -0.05
C PHE A 28 19.98 -7.35 0.88
N ILE A 29 19.53 -6.81 2.02
CA ILE A 29 20.38 -6.35 3.12
C ILE A 29 19.86 -7.10 4.36
N SER A 30 20.75 -7.60 5.21
CA SER A 30 20.34 -8.41 6.37
C SER A 30 20.12 -7.58 7.63
N GLU A 31 20.72 -6.39 7.71
CA GLU A 31 20.79 -5.57 8.90
C GLU A 31 19.98 -4.29 8.71
N TYR A 32 19.01 -4.07 9.60
CA TYR A 32 18.09 -2.93 9.56
C TYR A 32 17.83 -2.43 10.98
N ASP A 33 17.58 -1.12 11.13
CA ASP A 33 17.07 -0.56 12.38
C ASP A 33 15.68 -1.14 12.69
N PRO A 34 15.51 -1.97 13.74
CA PRO A 34 14.23 -2.61 14.02
C PRO A 34 13.15 -1.65 14.56
N ASN A 35 13.51 -0.40 14.85
CA ASN A 35 12.61 0.61 15.40
C ASN A 35 12.28 1.72 14.39
N LEU A 36 12.84 1.64 13.17
CA LEU A 36 12.60 2.63 12.13
C LEU A 36 11.32 2.30 11.38
N GLU A 37 10.29 3.10 11.61
CA GLU A 37 9.11 3.18 10.74
C GLU A 37 9.27 4.35 9.79
N ASP A 38 9.07 4.14 8.49
CA ASP A 38 9.18 5.18 7.47
C ASP A 38 8.29 4.84 6.25
N THR A 39 8.03 5.85 5.42
CA THR A 39 7.26 5.72 4.18
C THR A 39 8.12 6.07 2.98
N TYR A 40 8.26 5.10 2.07
CA TYR A 40 9.08 5.20 0.87
C TYR A 40 8.21 5.36 -0.37
N SER A 41 8.67 6.13 -1.36
CA SER A 41 7.94 6.31 -2.63
C SER A 41 8.72 5.72 -3.79
N SER A 42 8.05 5.00 -4.69
CA SER A 42 8.60 4.47 -5.96
C SER A 42 7.61 4.69 -7.10
N GLU A 43 8.12 5.02 -8.28
CA GLU A 43 7.33 5.05 -9.51
C GLU A 43 7.45 3.69 -10.20
N GLU A 44 6.32 2.99 -10.34
CA GLU A 44 6.28 1.63 -10.86
C GLU A 44 5.39 1.53 -12.10
N LEU A 45 5.66 0.55 -12.95
CA LEU A 45 4.83 0.23 -14.11
C LEU A 45 4.14 -1.12 -13.86
N VAL A 46 2.87 -1.07 -13.44
CA VAL A 46 2.05 -2.26 -13.17
C VAL A 46 1.07 -2.45 -14.31
N ASP A 47 1.20 -3.56 -15.04
CA ASP A 47 0.38 -3.91 -16.20
C ASP A 47 0.33 -2.77 -17.24
N GLN A 48 1.51 -2.24 -17.58
CA GLN A 48 1.71 -1.10 -18.49
C GLN A 48 1.06 0.22 -18.05
N GLN A 49 0.55 0.31 -16.82
CA GLN A 49 0.00 1.53 -16.25
C GLN A 49 0.87 2.07 -15.11
N PRO A 50 1.34 3.32 -15.20
CA PRO A 50 2.27 3.86 -14.24
C PRO A 50 1.55 4.24 -12.93
N VAL A 51 2.16 3.92 -11.80
CA VAL A 51 1.62 4.13 -10.45
C VAL A 51 2.71 4.74 -9.55
N LEU A 52 2.32 5.68 -8.69
CA LEU A 52 3.17 6.13 -7.60
C LEU A 52 2.84 5.27 -6.38
N LEU A 53 3.72 4.31 -6.09
CA LEU A 53 3.57 3.41 -4.96
C LEU A 53 4.24 4.03 -3.73
N LYS A 54 3.47 4.25 -2.67
CA LYS A 54 4.01 4.61 -1.35
C LYS A 54 3.96 3.40 -0.44
N VAL A 55 5.09 3.03 0.14
CA VAL A 55 5.24 1.84 0.99
C VAL A 55 5.59 2.28 2.41
N MET A 56 4.68 2.05 3.34
CA MET A 56 4.91 2.25 4.77
C MET A 56 5.45 0.96 5.38
N ASP A 57 6.72 0.97 5.80
CA ASP A 57 7.33 -0.11 6.56
C ASP A 57 7.14 0.15 8.06
N THR A 58 6.30 -0.65 8.73
CA THR A 58 5.95 -0.41 10.14
C THR A 58 6.96 -0.99 11.12
N ALA A 59 7.11 -0.35 12.29
CA ALA A 59 8.00 -0.79 13.35
C ALA A 59 7.27 -1.00 14.69
N ASP A 60 6.15 -1.72 14.64
CA ASP A 60 5.41 -2.13 15.84
C ASP A 60 6.27 -3.01 16.75
N GLN A 61 6.25 -2.73 18.07
CA GLN A 61 7.00 -3.48 19.08
C GLN A 61 6.23 -4.73 19.54
N ASP A 62 5.04 -4.54 20.13
CA ASP A 62 4.24 -5.60 20.79
C ASP A 62 2.94 -5.95 20.04
N GLY A 63 3.01 -5.92 18.71
CA GLY A 63 1.87 -6.16 17.81
C GLY A 63 1.13 -4.87 17.43
N PRO A 64 -0.11 -4.97 16.91
CA PRO A 64 -0.82 -3.81 16.38
C PRO A 64 -1.13 -2.79 17.48
N GLY A 65 -0.41 -1.67 17.49
CA GLY A 65 -0.67 -0.50 18.31
C GLY A 65 -0.85 0.73 17.43
N ASN A 66 -1.53 1.78 17.91
CA ASN A 66 -1.76 3.03 17.17
C ASN A 66 -2.19 2.82 15.70
N CYS A 67 -3.14 1.91 15.46
CA CYS A 67 -3.42 1.36 14.13
C CYS A 67 -4.00 2.39 13.15
N GLU A 68 -4.63 3.46 13.65
CA GLU A 68 -5.25 4.51 12.84
C GLU A 68 -4.30 5.10 11.80
N ARG A 69 -2.99 5.19 12.13
CA ARG A 69 -1.95 5.75 11.26
C ARG A 69 -1.81 5.03 9.91
N TYR A 70 -2.04 3.72 9.87
CA TYR A 70 -1.99 2.93 8.63
C TYR A 70 -3.39 2.52 8.15
N LEU A 71 -4.36 2.36 9.05
CA LEU A 71 -5.72 1.95 8.68
C LEU A 71 -6.41 2.95 7.75
N HIS A 72 -6.27 4.25 8.04
CA HIS A 72 -6.88 5.31 7.22
C HIS A 72 -6.01 5.75 6.04
N TRP A 73 -4.72 5.42 6.06
CA TRP A 73 -3.76 5.86 5.04
C TRP A 73 -3.62 4.86 3.89
N ALA A 74 -3.65 3.56 4.19
CA ALA A 74 -3.33 2.52 3.23
C ALA A 74 -4.49 2.20 2.27
N SER A 75 -4.15 2.07 0.99
CA SER A 75 -5.02 1.50 -0.03
C SER A 75 -5.01 -0.03 -0.02
N ALA A 76 -3.90 -0.66 0.41
CA ALA A 76 -3.74 -2.10 0.58
C ALA A 76 -2.80 -2.46 1.74
N PHE A 77 -2.94 -3.67 2.25
CA PHE A 77 -2.14 -4.18 3.36
C PHE A 77 -1.37 -5.44 2.97
N LEU A 78 -0.07 -5.46 3.25
CA LEU A 78 0.76 -6.67 3.23
C LEU A 78 0.97 -7.10 4.68
N VAL A 79 0.41 -8.22 5.10
CA VAL A 79 0.59 -8.76 6.45
C VAL A 79 1.63 -9.87 6.38
N VAL A 80 2.77 -9.68 7.04
CA VAL A 80 3.96 -10.52 6.88
C VAL A 80 4.21 -11.35 8.13
N TYR A 81 4.46 -12.64 7.95
CA TYR A 81 5.06 -13.52 8.96
C TYR A 81 6.29 -14.23 8.37
N SER A 82 7.03 -14.94 9.20
CA SER A 82 8.21 -15.71 8.82
C SER A 82 7.89 -17.20 8.89
N ILE A 83 8.12 -17.97 7.83
CA ILE A 83 7.74 -19.41 7.80
C ILE A 83 8.48 -20.26 8.85
N ASN A 84 9.64 -19.79 9.30
CA ASN A 84 10.46 -20.43 10.32
C ASN A 84 10.25 -19.87 11.74
N ASP A 85 9.23 -19.05 11.97
CA ASP A 85 8.91 -18.52 13.30
C ASP A 85 7.39 -18.56 13.54
N ARG A 86 6.97 -19.56 14.32
CA ARG A 86 5.57 -19.75 14.72
C ARG A 86 4.96 -18.53 15.41
N LYS A 87 5.71 -17.81 16.25
CA LYS A 87 5.20 -16.64 16.98
C LYS A 87 4.85 -15.50 16.04
N SER A 88 5.62 -15.33 14.96
CA SER A 88 5.32 -14.33 13.94
C SER A 88 4.00 -14.61 13.21
N PHE A 89 3.65 -15.89 13.02
CA PHE A 89 2.39 -16.32 12.41
C PHE A 89 1.20 -16.10 13.35
N GLU A 90 1.34 -16.44 14.62
CA GLU A 90 0.32 -16.14 15.64
C GLU A 90 0.09 -14.62 15.76
N GLY A 91 1.17 -13.84 15.72
CA GLY A 91 1.10 -12.39 15.76
C GLY A 91 0.47 -11.77 14.51
N CYS A 92 0.68 -12.34 13.32
CA CYS A 92 0.06 -11.83 12.10
C CYS A 92 -1.48 -11.97 12.12
N GLN A 93 -2.01 -12.99 12.81
CA GLN A 93 -3.46 -13.13 13.01
C GLN A 93 -4.06 -11.92 13.74
N ARG A 94 -3.36 -11.35 14.73
CA ARG A 94 -3.83 -10.15 15.44
C ARG A 94 -3.97 -8.95 14.50
N TYR A 95 -3.06 -8.80 13.54
CA TYR A 95 -3.18 -7.76 12.51
C TYR A 95 -4.38 -8.01 11.59
N LEU A 96 -4.59 -9.26 11.15
CA LEU A 96 -5.74 -9.61 10.31
C LEU A 96 -7.07 -9.35 11.04
N GLU A 97 -7.15 -9.61 12.34
CA GLU A 97 -8.32 -9.29 13.17
C GLU A 97 -8.61 -7.78 13.23
N VAL A 98 -7.57 -6.96 13.42
CA VAL A 98 -7.69 -5.50 13.40
C VAL A 98 -8.18 -5.00 12.03
N LEU A 99 -7.60 -5.50 10.94
CA LEU A 99 -8.01 -5.15 9.58
C LEU A 99 -9.45 -5.57 9.29
N ALA A 100 -9.85 -6.77 9.71
CA ALA A 100 -11.21 -7.27 9.54
C ALA A 100 -12.24 -6.46 10.33
N LEU A 101 -11.90 -6.05 11.57
CA LEU A 101 -12.75 -5.18 12.37
C LEU A 101 -12.92 -3.81 11.70
N HIS A 102 -11.83 -3.21 11.22
CA HIS A 102 -11.87 -1.93 10.52
C HIS A 102 -12.72 -2.01 9.24
N ALA A 103 -12.55 -3.07 8.44
CA ALA A 103 -13.28 -3.28 7.19
C ALA A 103 -14.80 -3.41 7.37
N ARG A 104 -15.30 -3.77 8.56
CA ARG A 104 -16.75 -3.80 8.85
C ARG A 104 -17.34 -2.40 9.02
N GLY A 105 -16.54 -1.41 9.42
CA GLY A 105 -16.98 -0.02 9.61
C GLY A 105 -16.79 0.87 8.37
N CYS A 106 -16.11 0.39 7.34
CA CYS A 106 -15.76 1.18 6.17
C CYS A 106 -16.56 0.80 4.93
N GLN A 107 -16.98 1.79 4.15
CA GLN A 107 -17.65 1.57 2.85
C GLN A 107 -16.71 0.98 1.81
N ARG A 108 -15.42 1.31 1.87
CA ARG A 108 -14.38 0.77 1.00
C ARG A 108 -13.57 -0.27 1.75
N ARG A 109 -13.62 -1.51 1.30
CA ARG A 109 -12.70 -2.56 1.76
C ARG A 109 -11.37 -2.37 1.05
N CYS A 110 -10.27 -2.36 1.80
CA CYS A 110 -8.92 -2.42 1.23
C CYS A 110 -8.51 -3.90 1.06
N PRO A 111 -7.75 -4.27 0.02
CA PRO A 111 -7.29 -5.63 -0.14
C PRO A 111 -6.16 -5.93 0.85
N VAL A 112 -6.12 -7.19 1.27
CA VAL A 112 -5.11 -7.70 2.22
C VAL A 112 -4.43 -8.90 1.56
N LEU A 113 -3.10 -8.94 1.66
CA LEU A 113 -2.27 -10.06 1.24
C LEU A 113 -1.51 -10.57 2.47
N LEU A 114 -1.66 -11.85 2.79
CA LEU A 114 -0.86 -12.55 3.80
C LEU A 114 0.39 -13.12 3.14
N LEU A 115 1.56 -12.77 3.67
CA LEU A 115 2.86 -13.14 3.14
C LEU A 115 3.64 -14.02 4.12
N GLY A 116 3.91 -15.27 3.73
CA GLY A 116 4.87 -16.15 4.39
C GLY A 116 6.29 -15.88 3.89
N ASN A 117 7.03 -15.04 4.60
CA ASN A 117 8.38 -14.65 4.23
C ASN A 117 9.44 -15.67 4.68
N LYS A 118 10.66 -15.52 4.14
CA LYS A 118 11.82 -16.38 4.37
C LYS A 118 11.65 -17.78 3.80
N LEU A 119 11.03 -17.89 2.63
CA LEU A 119 10.86 -19.15 1.88
C LEU A 119 12.20 -19.89 1.64
N ASP A 120 13.31 -19.17 1.61
CA ASP A 120 14.67 -19.74 1.58
C ASP A 120 15.02 -20.61 2.80
N MET A 121 14.31 -20.44 3.92
CA MET A 121 14.52 -21.19 5.16
C MET A 121 13.59 -22.41 5.28
N GLU A 122 13.23 -23.03 4.16
CA GLU A 122 12.32 -24.20 4.09
C GLU A 122 12.73 -25.33 5.03
N GLN A 123 14.03 -25.59 5.17
CA GLN A 123 14.57 -26.62 6.07
C GLN A 123 14.26 -26.38 7.56
N TYR A 124 13.97 -25.13 7.93
CA TYR A 124 13.66 -24.70 9.29
C TYR A 124 12.18 -24.29 9.44
N ARG A 125 11.33 -24.67 8.48
CA ARG A 125 9.91 -24.31 8.48
C ARG A 125 9.23 -24.79 9.75
N GLN A 126 8.56 -23.86 10.41
CA GLN A 126 7.70 -24.12 11.57
C GLN A 126 6.21 -24.03 11.20
N VAL A 127 5.89 -23.27 10.16
CA VAL A 127 4.52 -23.00 9.69
C VAL A 127 4.31 -23.63 8.30
N PRO A 128 3.51 -24.70 8.17
CA PRO A 128 3.16 -25.28 6.88
C PRO A 128 2.40 -24.29 5.99
N ALA A 129 2.66 -24.32 4.68
CA ALA A 129 1.95 -23.45 3.72
C ALA A 129 0.42 -23.63 3.76
N ALA A 130 -0.06 -24.85 4.03
CA ALA A 130 -1.48 -25.14 4.19
C ALA A 130 -2.13 -24.36 5.34
N GLU A 131 -1.38 -24.10 6.41
CA GLU A 131 -1.87 -23.32 7.56
C GLU A 131 -1.99 -21.84 7.20
N GLY A 132 -1.01 -21.29 6.47
CA GLY A 132 -1.08 -19.94 5.91
C GLY A 132 -2.25 -19.77 4.96
N MET A 133 -2.48 -20.74 4.07
CA MET A 133 -3.61 -20.74 3.14
C MET A 133 -4.96 -20.85 3.88
N SER A 134 -5.05 -21.65 4.93
CA SER A 134 -6.23 -21.76 5.77
C SER A 134 -6.52 -20.44 6.51
N LEU A 135 -5.49 -19.80 7.05
CA LEU A 135 -5.62 -18.50 7.71
C LEU A 135 -6.08 -17.42 6.72
N ALA A 136 -5.48 -17.37 5.53
CA ALA A 136 -5.88 -16.43 4.50
C ALA A 136 -7.33 -16.62 4.07
N SER A 137 -7.75 -17.88 3.87
CA SER A 137 -9.13 -18.24 3.55
C SER A 137 -10.11 -17.77 4.64
N ARG A 138 -9.75 -17.91 5.92
CA ARG A 138 -10.57 -17.47 7.06
C ARG A 138 -10.81 -15.97 7.07
N PHE A 139 -9.82 -15.17 6.66
CA PHE A 139 -9.91 -13.71 6.62
C PHE A 139 -10.29 -13.15 5.25
N GLY A 140 -10.44 -14.01 4.23
CA GLY A 140 -10.76 -13.61 2.86
C GLY A 140 -9.65 -12.77 2.21
N CYS A 141 -8.39 -13.05 2.54
CA CYS A 141 -7.23 -12.38 1.96
C CYS A 141 -6.45 -13.31 1.01
N LEU A 142 -5.59 -12.74 0.17
CA LEU A 142 -4.71 -13.53 -0.69
C LEU A 142 -3.53 -14.07 0.11
N PHE A 143 -2.92 -15.16 -0.35
CA PHE A 143 -1.76 -15.78 0.30
C PHE A 143 -0.63 -16.00 -0.68
N TYR A 144 0.59 -15.63 -0.28
CA TYR A 144 1.82 -15.89 -1.02
C TYR A 144 2.96 -16.24 -0.06
N GLU A 145 3.87 -17.10 -0.50
CA GLU A 145 5.16 -17.30 0.16
C GLU A 145 6.26 -16.62 -0.65
N VAL A 146 7.15 -15.91 0.04
CA VAL A 146 8.19 -15.09 -0.59
C VAL A 146 9.51 -15.21 0.16
N SER A 147 10.59 -14.84 -0.50
CA SER A 147 11.88 -14.64 0.16
C SER A 147 12.47 -13.30 -0.26
N ALA A 148 12.84 -12.48 0.74
CA ALA A 148 13.54 -11.23 0.49
C ALA A 148 14.97 -11.43 -0.04
N CYS A 149 15.60 -12.59 0.19
CA CYS A 149 16.99 -12.85 -0.19
C CYS A 149 17.14 -13.62 -1.52
N GLN A 150 16.08 -14.23 -2.03
CA GLN A 150 16.04 -14.89 -3.35
C GLN A 150 15.76 -13.88 -4.49
N ASP A 151 15.22 -14.37 -5.60
CA ASP A 151 14.92 -13.58 -6.80
C ASP A 151 13.95 -12.44 -6.54
N PHE A 152 14.23 -11.30 -7.17
CA PHE A 152 13.41 -10.09 -7.05
C PHE A 152 11.98 -10.28 -7.58
N ALA A 153 11.77 -11.19 -8.53
CA ALA A 153 10.48 -11.37 -9.21
C ALA A 153 9.34 -11.71 -8.23
N GLY A 154 9.58 -12.57 -7.23
CA GLY A 154 8.56 -12.93 -6.25
C GLY A 154 8.14 -11.77 -5.36
N VAL A 155 9.12 -10.96 -4.93
CA VAL A 155 8.85 -9.74 -4.16
C VAL A 155 8.12 -8.70 -5.02
N GLN A 156 8.60 -8.43 -6.24
CA GLN A 156 7.92 -7.51 -7.16
C GLN A 156 6.47 -7.95 -7.42
N HIS A 157 6.24 -9.25 -7.60
CA HIS A 157 4.91 -9.79 -7.86
C HIS A 157 3.92 -9.43 -6.76
N VAL A 158 4.25 -9.63 -5.47
CA VAL A 158 3.29 -9.36 -4.38
C VAL A 158 2.98 -7.87 -4.19
N PHE A 159 3.95 -6.97 -4.42
CA PHE A 159 3.70 -5.53 -4.40
C PHE A 159 2.83 -5.09 -5.60
N HIS A 160 3.11 -5.62 -6.79
CA HIS A 160 2.28 -5.36 -7.97
C HIS A 160 0.87 -5.94 -7.81
N GLU A 161 0.73 -7.11 -7.18
CA GLU A 161 -0.55 -7.74 -6.91
C GLU A 161 -1.41 -6.90 -5.98
N ALA A 162 -0.82 -6.30 -4.93
CA ALA A 162 -1.51 -5.33 -4.09
C ALA A 162 -2.07 -4.16 -4.92
N VAL A 163 -1.30 -3.63 -5.88
CA VAL A 163 -1.76 -2.55 -6.78
C VAL A 163 -2.92 -3.03 -7.66
N ARG A 164 -2.84 -4.23 -8.24
CA ARG A 164 -3.93 -4.81 -9.05
C ARG A 164 -5.21 -4.94 -8.26
N GLU A 165 -5.11 -5.42 -7.03
CA GLU A 165 -6.27 -5.61 -6.16
C GLU A 165 -6.93 -4.29 -5.78
N VAL A 166 -6.15 -3.23 -5.56
CA VAL A 166 -6.68 -1.87 -5.33
C VAL A 166 -7.44 -1.37 -6.56
N ARG A 167 -6.89 -1.57 -7.76
CA ARG A 167 -7.55 -1.18 -9.03
C ARG A 167 -8.87 -1.94 -9.22
N ARG A 168 -8.86 -3.25 -9.02
CA ARG A 168 -10.04 -4.12 -9.12
C ARG A 168 -11.16 -3.72 -8.17
N GLN A 169 -10.83 -3.29 -6.96
CA GLN A 169 -11.81 -2.79 -6.00
C GLN A 169 -12.37 -1.41 -6.37
N ALA A 170 -11.54 -0.53 -6.94
CA ALA A 170 -12.00 0.77 -7.43
C ALA A 170 -13.01 0.61 -8.57
N GLU A 171 -12.76 -0.29 -9.53
CA GLU A 171 -13.68 -0.60 -10.63
C GLU A 171 -15.04 -1.12 -10.15
N ARG A 172 -15.05 -1.98 -9.12
CA ARG A 172 -16.30 -2.49 -8.50
C ARG A 172 -17.11 -1.43 -7.77
N SER A 173 -16.48 -0.34 -7.35
CA SER A 173 -17.12 0.74 -6.62
C SER A 173 -17.71 1.84 -7.52
N LEU A 174 -17.45 1.80 -8.83
CA LEU A 174 -18.07 2.72 -9.77
C LEU A 174 -19.55 2.37 -9.93
N PRO A 175 -20.49 3.32 -9.76
CA PRO A 175 -21.87 3.08 -10.12
C PRO A 175 -21.92 2.79 -11.61
N VAL A 176 -22.51 1.66 -12.00
CA VAL A 176 -22.82 1.36 -13.40
C VAL A 176 -23.63 2.53 -13.92
N ARG A 177 -23.03 3.37 -14.79
CA ARG A 177 -23.80 4.40 -15.50
C ARG A 177 -24.76 3.62 -16.41
N PRO A 178 -26.09 3.78 -16.27
CA PRO A 178 -26.98 3.24 -17.28
C PRO A 178 -26.57 3.87 -18.60
N LEU A 179 -26.20 3.05 -19.58
CA LEU A 179 -26.07 3.49 -20.96
C LEU A 179 -27.50 3.82 -21.41
N PHE A 180 -27.94 5.06 -21.22
CA PHE A 180 -29.10 5.55 -21.93
C PHE A 180 -28.72 5.61 -23.41
N ILE A 181 -29.20 4.64 -24.17
CA ILE A 181 -29.28 4.76 -25.63
C ILE A 181 -30.35 5.82 -25.86
N THR A 182 -29.95 7.07 -26.00
CA THR A 182 -30.82 8.06 -26.64
C THR A 182 -30.95 7.61 -28.09
N GLU A 183 -32.10 7.04 -28.44
CA GLU A 183 -32.52 7.02 -29.83
C GLU A 183 -32.63 8.48 -30.28
N GLU A 184 -31.67 8.93 -31.08
CA GLU A 184 -31.79 10.20 -31.80
C GLU A 184 -32.94 10.06 -32.80
N ARG A 185 -34.15 10.44 -32.37
CA ARG A 185 -35.25 10.71 -33.29
C ARG A 185 -34.96 12.07 -33.92
N SER A 186 -34.45 12.05 -35.13
CA SER A 186 -34.33 13.22 -35.99
C SER A 186 -35.71 13.85 -36.21
N CYS A 187 -35.98 14.98 -35.56
CA CYS A 187 -37.13 15.82 -35.87
C CYS A 187 -36.67 16.97 -36.79
N LEU A 188 -37.31 17.06 -37.96
CA LEU A 188 -37.11 18.10 -38.96
C LEU A 188 -37.53 19.49 -38.43
N PRO A 189 -36.96 20.59 -38.96
CA PRO A 189 -37.29 21.93 -38.51
C PRO A 189 -38.60 22.42 -39.13
N VAL A 190 -39.52 22.92 -38.31
CA VAL A 190 -40.68 23.71 -38.76
C VAL A 190 -40.62 25.08 -38.08
N ALA A 191 -40.82 26.10 -38.90
CA ALA A 191 -40.56 27.51 -38.64
C ALA A 191 -41.47 28.16 -37.57
N THR A 192 -40.93 29.25 -37.00
CA THR A 192 -41.59 30.33 -36.24
C THR A 192 -42.61 31.11 -37.11
N PRO A 193 -43.48 32.05 -36.60
CA PRO A 193 -43.29 32.93 -35.43
C PRO A 193 -44.54 33.33 -34.59
N VAL A 194 -44.32 34.20 -33.57
CA VAL A 194 -45.08 35.42 -33.15
C VAL A 194 -45.26 35.59 -31.60
N THR A 195 -44.50 36.56 -31.07
CA THR A 195 -44.68 37.60 -30.00
C THR A 195 -45.75 37.57 -28.86
N LEU A 196 -45.27 37.55 -27.58
CA LEU A 196 -45.44 38.45 -26.38
C LEU A 196 -46.84 38.98 -25.90
N PRO A 197 -47.04 39.49 -24.63
CA PRO A 197 -46.16 39.61 -23.43
C PRO A 197 -46.79 39.36 -22.00
N THR A 198 -45.97 39.58 -20.94
CA THR A 198 -46.26 39.89 -19.49
C THR A 198 -46.80 38.78 -18.56
N HIS A 199 -46.44 38.61 -17.27
CA HIS A 199 -45.88 39.48 -16.22
C HIS A 199 -45.33 38.63 -15.00
N HIS A 200 -44.35 39.18 -14.28
CA HIS A 200 -43.96 38.99 -12.85
C HIS A 200 -43.55 37.62 -12.23
N GLY A 201 -42.47 37.66 -11.43
CA GLY A 201 -42.28 36.74 -10.29
C GLY A 201 -40.83 36.44 -9.90
N LEU A 202 -40.33 37.12 -8.86
CA LEU A 202 -39.04 36.92 -8.21
C LEU A 202 -38.84 35.51 -7.62
N ALA A 203 -37.61 34.97 -7.70
CA ALA A 203 -36.88 34.40 -6.56
C ALA A 203 -35.44 34.04 -6.95
N SER A 204 -34.51 34.87 -6.49
CA SER A 204 -33.09 34.57 -6.35
C SER A 204 -32.90 33.64 -5.15
N CYS A 205 -32.27 32.49 -5.34
CA CYS A 205 -31.73 31.68 -4.24
C CYS A 205 -30.20 31.79 -4.26
N THR A 206 -29.72 32.61 -3.34
CA THR A 206 -28.31 32.83 -2.99
C THR A 206 -27.67 31.53 -2.50
N PHE A 207 -26.55 31.17 -3.12
CA PHE A 207 -25.63 30.14 -2.66
C PHE A 207 -25.03 30.56 -1.31
N ASN A 208 -25.24 29.76 -0.27
CA ASN A 208 -24.55 29.91 1.00
C ASN A 208 -23.25 29.10 1.04
N THR A 209 -22.22 29.82 1.47
CA THR A 209 -20.84 29.47 1.75
C THR A 209 -20.72 28.36 2.79
N LEU A 210 -19.90 27.34 2.52
CA LEU A 210 -19.44 26.37 3.53
C LEU A 210 -17.91 26.27 3.50
N SER A 211 -17.33 26.90 4.53
CA SER A 211 -16.15 26.51 5.30
C SER A 211 -15.00 25.76 4.61
N THR A 212 -13.86 26.46 4.49
CA THR A 212 -12.52 25.91 4.34
C THR A 212 -12.10 25.11 5.58
N VAL A 213 -11.88 23.80 5.42
CA VAL A 213 -11.26 22.95 6.45
C VAL A 213 -9.74 23.03 6.30
N ASN A 214 -9.09 23.40 7.39
CA ASN A 214 -7.65 23.59 7.53
C ASN A 214 -6.93 22.23 7.61
N TYR A 215 -6.12 21.89 6.61
CA TYR A 215 -5.32 20.66 6.62
C TYR A 215 -4.07 20.87 7.49
N LYS A 216 -3.92 20.09 8.56
CA LYS A 216 -2.65 19.97 9.28
C LYS A 216 -1.64 19.26 8.37
N GLU A 217 -0.47 19.87 8.25
CA GLU A 217 0.63 19.47 7.36
C GLU A 217 1.10 18.02 7.59
N ILE A 218 1.29 17.30 6.48
CA ILE A 218 1.85 15.95 6.41
C ILE A 218 3.39 16.08 6.47
N PRO A 219 4.12 15.22 7.22
CA PRO A 219 5.58 15.28 7.29
C PRO A 219 6.24 14.99 5.92
N SER A 220 7.45 15.53 5.74
CA SER A 220 8.16 15.56 4.45
C SER A 220 8.56 14.18 3.93
N VAL A 221 8.25 13.92 2.66
CA VAL A 221 8.53 12.66 1.95
C VAL A 221 10.02 12.55 1.63
N ALA A 222 10.68 11.48 2.10
CA ALA A 222 12.07 11.18 1.73
C ALA A 222 12.14 10.55 0.33
N GLN A 223 12.87 11.18 -0.60
CA GLN A 223 13.17 10.61 -1.91
C GLN A 223 14.45 9.76 -1.83
N ALA A 224 14.34 8.47 -2.13
CA ALA A 224 15.50 7.58 -2.23
C ALA A 224 16.26 7.85 -3.54
N LYS A 225 17.50 8.34 -3.44
CA LYS A 225 18.48 8.38 -4.54
C LYS A 225 19.65 7.47 -4.22
N LEU A 226 20.01 6.62 -5.17
CA LEU A 226 21.19 5.73 -5.08
C LEU A 226 22.46 6.58 -5.23
N VAL A 227 23.34 6.58 -4.22
CA VAL A 227 24.63 7.30 -4.28
C VAL A 227 25.77 6.34 -3.96
N THR A 228 26.66 6.08 -4.93
CA THR A 228 27.86 5.27 -4.65
C THR A 228 28.93 6.17 -4.02
N VAL A 229 29.27 5.97 -2.74
CA VAL A 229 30.36 6.70 -2.09
C VAL A 229 31.64 5.86 -2.12
N LYS A 230 32.70 6.40 -2.73
CA LYS A 230 34.06 5.83 -2.61
C LYS A 230 34.64 6.27 -1.27
N SER A 231 35.04 5.32 -0.42
CA SER A 231 35.71 5.62 0.84
C SER A 231 37.12 6.14 0.59
N SER A 232 37.34 7.45 0.77
CA SER A 232 38.68 8.05 0.77
C SER A 232 39.45 7.64 2.02
N ARG A 233 40.68 7.19 1.78
CA ARG A 233 41.62 6.59 2.72
C ARG A 233 42.28 7.68 3.58
N ALA A 234 42.08 7.64 4.90
CA ALA A 234 42.99 8.23 5.89
C ALA A 234 42.89 7.46 7.22
N GLN A 235 43.93 6.66 7.48
CA GLN A 235 44.42 6.09 8.75
C GLN A 235 43.44 5.97 9.94
N SER A 236 42.94 4.76 10.21
CA SER A 236 42.86 4.22 11.58
C SER A 236 42.61 2.70 11.55
N LYS A 237 43.43 1.93 12.29
CA LYS A 237 43.33 0.47 12.41
C LYS A 237 42.15 0.13 13.33
N ARG A 238 41.28 -0.79 12.86
CA ARG A 238 40.06 -1.35 13.50
C ARG A 238 38.83 -0.43 13.43
N LYS A 239 38.01 -0.63 12.39
CA LYS A 239 36.53 -0.64 12.45
C LYS A 239 35.99 -1.18 11.12
N ALA A 240 34.99 -2.06 11.21
CA ALA A 240 34.28 -2.64 10.08
C ALA A 240 33.68 -1.52 9.20
N PRO A 241 33.52 -1.74 7.88
CA PRO A 241 32.91 -0.75 7.00
C PRO A 241 31.43 -0.59 7.36
N THR A 242 31.08 0.57 7.93
CA THR A 242 29.67 1.00 8.08
C THR A 242 29.13 1.30 6.68
N LEU A 243 28.27 0.42 6.15
CA LEU A 243 27.56 0.62 4.89
C LEU A 243 26.28 1.43 5.14
N THR A 244 26.39 2.73 5.34
CA THR A 244 25.21 3.61 5.35
C THR A 244 24.84 3.94 3.91
N LEU A 245 23.87 3.23 3.32
CA LEU A 245 23.46 3.55 1.97
C LEU A 245 22.00 3.20 1.64
N LEU A 246 21.10 4.09 2.08
CA LEU A 246 20.08 4.78 1.29
C LEU A 246 19.64 5.99 2.12
N LYS A 247 19.38 7.14 1.50
CA LYS A 247 18.80 8.31 2.19
C LYS A 247 17.38 7.92 2.67
N GLY A 248 17.25 7.45 3.91
CA GLY A 248 15.99 6.95 4.50
C GLY A 248 16.02 5.50 5.01
N PHE A 249 17.04 4.69 4.71
CA PHE A 249 17.21 3.38 5.35
C PHE A 249 18.40 3.45 6.30
N LYS A 250 18.13 3.44 7.60
CA LYS A 250 19.18 3.32 8.61
C LYS A 250 19.59 1.85 8.68
N ILE A 251 20.61 1.52 7.90
CA ILE A 251 21.29 0.22 7.87
C ILE A 251 22.42 0.32 8.90
N PHE A 252 22.44 -0.60 9.87
CA PHE A 252 23.52 -0.70 10.87
C PHE A 252 24.59 -1.68 10.42
#